data_AF-A0A1J3E6I8-F1
#
_entry.id   AF-A0A1J3E6I8-F1
#
_cell.length_a   1.000
_cell.length_b   1.000
_cell.length_c   1.000
_cell.angle_alpha   90.00
_cell.angle_beta   90.00
_cell.angle_gamma   90.00
#
_symmetry.space_group_name_H-M   'P 1'
#
loop_
_entity.id
_entity.type
_entity.pdbx_description
1 polymer ?
#
loop_
_entity_poly.entity_id
_entity_poly.type
_entity_poly.pdbx_seq_one_letter_code
_entity_poly.pdbx_strand_id
1 'polypeptide(L)'
;MKSAVSSSLLNSKIFLLNPIPLSRFISLKSVFLPKFSLRSIANHTLSLPSSSTSARRSISSMASSFHPEQARVPSALPLPAPPLTKFNIGLCQLSVTADKMRNISHAKDAIEEAASKGAKLVLLPEIWNSPYSNDSFPVYAEDIDAGGDSSPSTAMLSEVSKRLKITIIGGSIPEKFGDRLYNTCCVFGSDGELKAKHRKIHLFDIDIPGKITFMESKTLTAGETPTIVDTDVGRIGIGICYDIRFQELAMIYGARGAHLLCYPGAFNMTTGPLHWELLQRARATDNQLYVATCSPARDSGAGYTAWGHSTLVGPFGEVLATTEHEEDIIIAEIDYSILEQRRTSLPLNKQRRGDLYQLVDVQRLNSK
;
A
#
# COMPACT_ATOMS: atom_id res chain seq x y z
N MET A 1 5.07 -41.89 -56.19
CA MET A 1 5.93 -41.44 -57.31
C MET A 1 6.01 -39.91 -57.27
N LYS A 2 7.24 -39.38 -57.09
CA LYS A 2 7.73 -37.99 -57.25
C LYS A 2 7.03 -36.89 -56.43
N SER A 3 7.51 -36.45 -55.26
CA SER A 3 8.76 -35.72 -54.91
C SER A 3 8.87 -34.30 -55.47
N ALA A 4 8.79 -33.30 -54.59
CA ALA A 4 9.60 -32.08 -54.66
C ALA A 4 9.65 -31.39 -53.29
N VAL A 5 10.76 -31.64 -52.59
CA VAL A 5 11.25 -30.88 -51.44
C VAL A 5 12.00 -29.67 -51.99
N SER A 6 11.80 -28.49 -51.42
CA SER A 6 12.66 -27.31 -51.66
C SER A 6 13.07 -26.71 -50.33
N SER A 7 14.30 -27.03 -49.94
CA SER A 7 15.09 -26.37 -48.90
C SER A 7 15.83 -25.17 -49.49
N SER A 8 15.79 -24.00 -48.85
CA SER A 8 16.79 -22.95 -49.04
C SER A 8 17.23 -22.37 -47.70
N LEU A 9 18.51 -22.59 -47.42
CA LEU A 9 19.30 -22.09 -46.30
C LEU A 9 19.64 -20.60 -46.44
N LEU A 10 19.87 -19.99 -45.28
CA LEU A 10 20.73 -18.84 -44.95
C LEU A 10 20.61 -17.54 -45.77
N ASN A 11 20.22 -16.47 -45.07
CA ASN A 11 21.05 -15.27 -45.06
C ASN A 11 20.82 -14.45 -43.78
N SER A 12 21.76 -14.63 -42.84
CA SER A 12 22.03 -13.77 -41.71
C SER A 12 22.53 -12.40 -42.20
N LYS A 13 21.74 -11.34 -42.02
CA LYS A 13 22.21 -9.95 -42.13
C LYS A 13 22.43 -9.37 -40.74
N ILE A 14 23.70 -9.40 -40.34
CA ILE A 14 24.28 -8.60 -39.27
C ILE A 14 24.14 -7.14 -39.65
N PHE A 15 23.37 -6.36 -38.88
CA PHE A 15 23.44 -4.90 -38.90
C PHE A 15 24.39 -4.44 -37.79
N LEU A 16 25.62 -4.13 -38.19
CA LEU A 16 26.58 -3.35 -37.43
C LEU A 16 26.31 -1.87 -37.71
N LEU A 17 25.86 -1.11 -36.71
CA LEU A 17 26.01 0.35 -36.68
C LEU A 17 26.48 0.80 -35.29
N ASN A 18 27.45 1.70 -35.36
CA ASN A 18 28.45 2.09 -34.36
C ASN A 18 27.90 2.82 -33.10
N PRO A 19 28.68 2.85 -32.01
CA PRO A 19 28.27 3.37 -30.71
C PRO A 19 28.25 4.90 -30.64
N ILE A 20 27.25 5.43 -29.91
CA ILE A 20 27.08 6.85 -29.58
C ILE A 20 27.96 7.18 -28.36
N PRO A 21 28.67 8.32 -28.33
CA PRO A 21 29.67 8.60 -27.29
C PRO A 21 29.04 9.07 -25.97
N LEU A 22 29.55 8.49 -24.88
CA LEU A 22 29.44 8.98 -23.51
C LEU A 22 30.18 10.32 -23.37
N SER A 23 29.46 11.44 -23.21
CA SER A 23 30.03 12.65 -22.59
C SER A 23 28.94 13.60 -22.11
N ARG A 24 28.67 13.60 -20.80
CA ARG A 24 28.40 14.80 -19.98
C ARG A 24 28.21 14.39 -18.51
N PHE A 25 29.34 14.14 -17.84
CA PHE A 25 29.42 14.25 -16.39
C PHE A 25 29.27 15.72 -16.01
N ILE A 26 28.16 16.10 -15.38
CA ILE A 26 28.06 17.37 -14.66
C ILE A 26 28.68 17.14 -13.27
N SER A 27 29.91 17.59 -13.13
CA SER A 27 30.65 17.69 -11.87
C SER A 27 29.97 18.73 -10.96
N LEU A 28 29.20 18.28 -9.96
CA LEU A 28 28.85 19.12 -8.80
C LEU A 28 30.10 19.31 -7.94
N LYS A 29 30.72 20.48 -8.09
CA LYS A 29 31.82 20.93 -7.24
C LYS A 29 31.37 20.96 -5.77
N SER A 30 32.21 20.36 -4.94
CA SER A 30 32.28 20.46 -3.48
C SER A 30 31.99 21.88 -2.97
N VAL A 31 30.94 22.02 -2.17
CA VAL A 31 30.73 23.20 -1.32
C VAL A 31 31.71 23.11 -0.14
N PHE A 32 32.65 24.04 -0.11
CA PHE A 32 33.58 24.27 1.00
C PHE A 32 32.81 24.72 2.25
N LEU A 33 32.92 23.97 3.35
CA LEU A 33 32.60 24.45 4.70
C LEU A 33 33.87 24.98 5.36
N PRO A 34 33.92 26.22 5.89
CA PRO A 34 35.08 26.70 6.60
C PRO A 34 35.19 26.08 8.00
N LYS A 35 36.41 25.62 8.32
CA LYS A 35 36.84 25.12 9.63
C LYS A 35 36.75 26.24 10.68
N PHE A 36 36.00 26.02 11.75
CA PHE A 36 36.08 26.86 12.95
C PHE A 36 37.33 26.51 13.76
N SER A 37 38.22 27.50 13.91
CA SER A 37 39.41 27.46 14.77
C SER A 37 39.04 27.96 16.17
N LEU A 38 39.18 27.08 17.18
CA LEU A 38 39.15 27.46 18.59
C LEU A 38 40.37 28.34 18.92
N ARG A 39 40.14 29.60 19.30
CA ARG A 39 41.17 30.43 19.95
C ARG A 39 40.75 30.74 21.38
N SER A 40 41.65 30.36 22.28
CA SER A 40 41.77 30.73 23.68
C SER A 40 41.79 32.26 23.85
N ILE A 41 41.03 32.78 24.82
CA ILE A 41 41.28 34.09 25.42
C ILE A 41 41.24 33.91 26.94
N ALA A 42 42.35 34.28 27.56
CA ALA A 42 42.61 34.23 28.98
C ALA A 42 42.06 35.46 29.71
N ASN A 43 41.62 35.22 30.96
CA ASN A 43 41.71 36.04 32.16
C ASN A 43 41.70 37.58 32.05
N HIS A 44 40.60 38.17 32.47
CA HIS A 44 40.65 39.44 33.22
C HIS A 44 39.75 39.35 34.47
N THR A 45 40.39 39.48 35.62
CA THR A 45 39.84 39.59 36.97
C THR A 45 39.34 41.02 37.19
N LEU A 46 38.06 41.19 37.55
CA LEU A 46 37.54 42.42 38.16
C LEU A 46 36.59 42.05 39.30
N SER A 47 36.82 42.69 40.44
CA SER A 47 36.18 42.47 41.74
C SER A 47 34.84 43.23 41.92
N LEU A 48 33.87 42.50 42.47
CA LEU A 48 32.59 42.79 43.18
C LEU A 48 32.11 44.24 43.38
N PRO A 49 30.77 44.41 43.48
CA PRO A 49 30.20 44.58 44.82
C PRO A 49 28.99 43.66 45.13
N SER A 50 28.76 43.57 46.43
CA SER A 50 27.84 42.71 47.18
C SER A 50 26.34 43.03 47.05
N SER A 51 25.55 42.01 47.39
CA SER A 51 24.14 42.02 47.83
C SER A 51 23.07 42.05 46.75
N SER A 52 22.36 40.92 46.58
CA SER A 52 20.94 40.80 46.92
C SER A 52 20.40 39.44 46.47
N THR A 53 19.83 38.69 47.42
CA THR A 53 18.77 37.69 47.23
C THR A 53 18.91 36.71 46.05
N SER A 54 19.56 35.57 46.32
CA SER A 54 19.42 34.33 45.56
C SER A 54 17.95 33.85 45.61
N ALA A 55 17.10 34.37 44.74
CA ALA A 55 15.95 33.63 44.29
C ALA A 55 16.48 32.43 43.50
N ARG A 56 16.48 31.24 44.12
CA ARG A 56 16.53 29.98 43.37
C ARG A 56 15.32 30.00 42.43
N ARG A 57 15.50 30.53 41.22
CA ARG A 57 14.66 30.14 40.10
C ARG A 57 14.90 28.66 39.94
N SER A 58 14.00 27.88 40.53
CA SER A 58 13.64 26.58 40.00
C SER A 58 13.55 26.75 38.50
N ILE A 59 14.54 26.21 37.79
CA ILE A 59 14.35 25.86 36.38
C ILE A 59 13.29 24.77 36.49
N SER A 60 12.02 25.19 36.52
CA SER A 60 10.90 24.33 36.26
C SER A 60 11.28 23.65 34.96
N SER A 61 11.62 22.36 35.05
CA SER A 61 11.64 21.52 33.87
C SER A 61 10.28 21.77 33.25
N MET A 62 10.24 22.45 32.11
CA MET A 62 9.03 22.53 31.31
C MET A 62 8.76 21.08 30.93
N ALA A 63 8.03 20.37 31.80
CA ALA A 63 7.57 19.03 31.58
C ALA A 63 6.79 19.16 30.28
N SER A 64 7.35 18.62 29.20
CA SER A 64 6.81 18.86 27.88
C SER A 64 5.36 18.37 27.90
N SER A 65 4.42 19.29 27.84
CA SER A 65 2.99 19.06 28.04
C SER A 65 2.35 18.38 26.82
N PHE A 66 3.08 17.48 26.16
CA PHE A 66 2.69 16.92 24.88
C PHE A 66 1.59 15.87 24.99
N HIS A 67 1.36 15.30 26.17
CA HIS A 67 0.30 14.31 26.44
C HIS A 67 0.08 13.30 25.29
N PRO A 68 1.14 12.64 24.77
CA PRO A 68 1.06 11.76 23.60
C PRO A 68 0.04 10.61 23.76
N GLU A 69 -0.20 10.17 24.99
CA GLU A 69 -1.20 9.17 25.36
C GLU A 69 -2.64 9.61 25.05
N GLN A 70 -2.89 10.92 25.03
CA GLN A 70 -4.21 11.52 24.73
C GLN A 70 -4.41 11.77 23.23
N ALA A 71 -3.37 11.68 22.40
CA ALA A 71 -3.44 12.01 20.98
C ALA A 71 -4.28 11.02 20.15
N ARG A 72 -4.68 9.89 20.74
CA ARG A 72 -5.52 8.86 20.11
C ARG A 72 -6.59 8.41 21.10
N VAL A 73 -7.83 8.38 20.64
CA VAL A 73 -8.98 7.99 21.45
C VAL A 73 -9.79 6.91 20.72
N PRO A 74 -9.86 5.67 21.23
CA PRO A 74 -9.13 5.16 22.40
C PRO A 74 -7.60 5.14 22.18
N SER A 75 -6.82 4.80 23.20
CA SER A 75 -5.36 4.71 23.08
C SER A 75 -4.91 3.67 22.04
N ALA A 76 -3.73 3.87 21.44
CA ALA A 76 -3.19 2.92 20.48
C ALA A 76 -2.98 1.54 21.12
N LEU A 77 -3.26 0.48 20.37
CA LEU A 77 -2.93 -0.88 20.79
C LEU A 77 -1.41 -1.09 20.69
N PRO A 78 -0.83 -1.89 21.61
CA PRO A 78 0.50 -2.44 21.39
C PRO A 78 0.55 -3.18 20.05
N LEU A 79 1.70 -3.14 19.37
CA LEU A 79 1.91 -3.96 18.18
C LEU A 79 1.89 -5.44 18.61
N PRO A 80 0.98 -6.28 18.09
CA PRO A 80 1.00 -7.69 18.43
C PRO A 80 2.23 -8.35 17.79
N ALA A 81 2.79 -9.38 18.42
CA ALA A 81 3.87 -10.15 17.81
C ALA A 81 3.35 -10.80 16.52
N PRO A 82 3.98 -10.54 15.35
CA PRO A 82 3.54 -11.14 14.11
C PRO A 82 3.93 -12.64 14.09
N PRO A 83 3.09 -13.54 13.53
CA PRO A 83 3.44 -14.96 13.44
C PRO A 83 4.69 -15.22 12.58
N LEU A 84 4.96 -14.35 11.60
CA LEU A 84 6.19 -14.33 10.82
C LEU A 84 6.90 -12.99 10.98
N THR A 85 8.21 -13.02 11.23
CA THR A 85 9.03 -11.80 11.29
C THR A 85 9.51 -11.36 9.90
N LYS A 86 9.89 -12.32 9.04
CA LYS A 86 10.35 -12.09 7.67
C LYS A 86 9.64 -13.02 6.70
N PHE A 87 9.19 -12.50 5.56
CA PHE A 87 8.54 -13.28 4.51
C PHE A 87 8.50 -12.50 3.19
N ASN A 88 8.22 -13.19 2.08
CA ASN A 88 8.02 -12.53 0.79
C ASN A 88 6.54 -12.23 0.54
N ILE A 89 6.26 -11.05 -0.01
CA ILE A 89 4.98 -10.67 -0.59
C ILE A 89 5.06 -10.71 -2.12
N GLY A 90 4.00 -11.21 -2.77
CA GLY A 90 3.80 -11.12 -4.22
C GLY A 90 2.74 -10.09 -4.57
N LEU A 91 3.06 -9.11 -5.42
CA LEU A 91 2.08 -8.17 -5.99
C LEU A 91 1.84 -8.56 -7.44
N CYS A 92 0.61 -8.99 -7.75
CA CYS A 92 0.26 -9.48 -9.08
C CYS A 92 -0.44 -8.37 -9.88
N GLN A 93 0.29 -7.66 -10.71
CA GLN A 93 -0.27 -6.64 -11.60
C GLN A 93 -0.89 -7.32 -12.82
N LEU A 94 -2.21 -7.51 -12.81
CA LEU A 94 -2.92 -8.31 -13.81
C LEU A 94 -3.49 -7.46 -14.95
N SER A 95 -3.40 -7.95 -16.18
CA SER A 95 -4.23 -7.50 -17.29
C SER A 95 -5.66 -8.00 -17.09
N VAL A 96 -6.62 -7.08 -17.12
CA VAL A 96 -8.03 -7.38 -16.87
C VAL A 96 -8.82 -7.29 -18.17
N THR A 97 -9.64 -8.30 -18.44
CA THR A 97 -10.47 -8.38 -19.66
C THR A 97 -11.97 -8.34 -19.33
N ALA A 98 -12.82 -8.34 -20.36
CA ALA A 98 -14.26 -8.51 -20.19
C ALA A 98 -14.69 -9.97 -19.92
N ASP A 99 -13.79 -10.95 -20.05
CA ASP A 99 -14.12 -12.34 -19.74
C ASP A 99 -13.76 -12.64 -18.27
N LYS A 100 -14.79 -12.70 -17.42
CA LYS A 100 -14.64 -12.99 -15.99
C LYS A 100 -13.91 -14.31 -15.74
N MET A 101 -14.26 -15.37 -16.46
CA MET A 101 -13.67 -16.69 -16.21
C MET A 101 -12.22 -16.73 -16.63
N ARG A 102 -11.87 -16.03 -17.72
CA ARG A 102 -10.47 -15.82 -18.11
C ARG A 102 -9.71 -15.05 -17.03
N ASN A 103 -10.27 -13.97 -16.48
CA ASN A 103 -9.64 -13.21 -15.41
C ASN A 103 -9.41 -14.06 -14.14
N ILE A 104 -10.38 -14.91 -13.76
CA ILE A 104 -10.26 -15.84 -12.62
C ILE A 104 -9.16 -16.87 -12.86
N SER A 105 -9.11 -17.49 -14.03
CA SER A 105 -8.04 -18.43 -14.36
C SER A 105 -6.68 -17.75 -14.34
N HIS A 106 -6.58 -16.56 -14.92
CA HIS A 106 -5.33 -15.80 -14.99
C HIS A 106 -4.83 -15.35 -13.62
N ALA A 107 -5.74 -14.87 -12.75
CA ALA A 107 -5.40 -14.53 -11.38
C ALA A 107 -4.90 -15.75 -10.59
N LYS A 108 -5.51 -16.93 -10.79
CA LYS A 108 -5.05 -18.19 -10.20
C LYS A 108 -3.61 -18.50 -10.61
N ASP A 109 -3.31 -18.42 -11.91
CA ASP A 109 -1.97 -18.70 -12.44
C ASP A 109 -0.93 -17.74 -11.85
N ALA A 110 -1.25 -16.44 -11.76
CA ALA A 110 -0.36 -15.45 -11.15
C ALA A 110 -0.12 -15.70 -9.64
N ILE A 111 -1.16 -16.09 -8.89
CA ILE A 111 -1.03 -16.47 -7.47
C ILE A 111 -0.10 -17.69 -7.32
N GLU A 112 -0.30 -18.71 -8.16
CA GLU A 112 0.51 -19.92 -8.15
C GLU A 112 1.97 -19.61 -8.49
N GLU A 113 2.21 -18.76 -9.48
CA GLU A 113 3.54 -18.30 -9.83
C GLU A 113 4.21 -17.55 -8.66
N ALA A 114 3.51 -16.60 -8.03
CA ALA A 114 4.04 -15.85 -6.90
C ALA A 114 4.38 -16.78 -5.72
N ALA A 115 3.50 -17.75 -5.42
CA ALA A 115 3.74 -18.74 -4.37
C ALA A 115 4.94 -19.65 -4.70
N SER A 116 5.09 -20.05 -5.97
CA SER A 116 6.24 -20.85 -6.42
C SER A 116 7.58 -20.12 -6.24
N LYS A 117 7.55 -18.77 -6.29
CA LYS A 117 8.68 -17.88 -6.01
C LYS A 117 8.83 -17.56 -4.50
N GLY A 118 8.08 -18.24 -3.64
CA GLY A 118 8.23 -18.18 -2.19
C GLY A 118 7.37 -17.13 -1.48
N ALA A 119 6.41 -16.48 -2.17
CA ALA A 119 5.48 -15.57 -1.51
C ALA A 119 4.66 -16.29 -0.42
N LYS A 120 4.54 -15.68 0.75
CA LYS A 120 3.62 -16.09 1.84
C LYS A 120 2.37 -15.23 1.93
N LEU A 121 2.44 -14.05 1.32
CA LEU A 121 1.33 -13.14 1.13
C LEU A 121 1.23 -12.79 -0.35
N VAL A 122 0.05 -12.87 -0.94
CA VAL A 122 -0.21 -12.37 -2.30
C VAL A 122 -1.26 -11.26 -2.25
N LEU A 123 -1.04 -10.19 -3.01
CA LEU A 123 -1.97 -9.09 -3.20
C LEU A 123 -2.39 -9.02 -4.68
N LEU A 124 -3.70 -9.07 -4.92
CA LEU A 124 -4.31 -8.83 -6.23
C LEU A 124 -4.78 -7.36 -6.38
N PRO A 125 -5.09 -6.90 -7.60
CA PRO A 125 -5.47 -5.52 -7.84
C PRO A 125 -6.96 -5.22 -7.61
N GLU A 126 -7.35 -3.95 -7.65
CA GLU A 126 -8.76 -3.53 -7.58
C GLU A 126 -9.56 -3.99 -8.81
N ILE A 127 -10.77 -4.50 -8.58
CA ILE A 127 -11.73 -4.98 -9.60
C ILE A 127 -11.02 -5.84 -10.66
N TRP A 128 -10.33 -6.87 -10.20
CA TRP A 128 -9.48 -7.70 -11.07
C TRP A 128 -10.28 -8.71 -11.89
N ASN A 129 -11.53 -9.00 -11.51
CA ASN A 129 -12.37 -10.00 -12.16
C ASN A 129 -13.24 -9.44 -13.30
N SER A 130 -13.23 -8.12 -13.55
CA SER A 130 -14.10 -7.47 -14.54
C SER A 130 -13.59 -6.10 -14.99
N PRO A 131 -14.08 -5.52 -16.11
CA PRO A 131 -13.77 -4.14 -16.46
C PRO A 131 -14.22 -3.13 -15.39
N TYR A 132 -13.40 -2.10 -15.16
CA TYR A 132 -13.71 -1.03 -14.20
C TYR A 132 -14.65 0.01 -14.81
N SER A 133 -15.96 -0.20 -14.71
CA SER A 133 -16.98 0.77 -15.13
C SER A 133 -18.31 0.60 -14.41
N ASN A 134 -19.07 1.69 -14.28
CA ASN A 134 -20.41 1.70 -13.67
C ASN A 134 -21.40 0.76 -14.36
N ASP A 135 -21.27 0.55 -15.67
CA ASP A 135 -22.12 -0.36 -16.43
C ASP A 135 -21.73 -1.84 -16.20
N SER A 136 -20.46 -2.09 -15.87
CA SER A 136 -19.97 -3.45 -15.61
C SER A 136 -20.31 -3.91 -14.20
N PHE A 137 -20.21 -3.05 -13.18
CA PHE A 137 -20.34 -3.50 -11.79
C PHE A 137 -21.59 -4.37 -11.51
N PRO A 138 -22.81 -4.02 -11.97
CA PRO A 138 -24.00 -4.84 -11.72
C PRO A 138 -23.99 -6.18 -12.45
N VAL A 139 -23.36 -6.24 -13.63
CA VAL A 139 -23.30 -7.45 -14.48
C VAL A 139 -22.29 -8.45 -13.92
N TYR A 140 -21.18 -7.95 -13.38
CA TYR A 140 -20.09 -8.77 -12.89
C TYR A 140 -20.14 -9.00 -11.38
N ALA A 141 -21.09 -8.41 -10.67
CA ALA A 141 -21.19 -8.57 -9.22
C ALA A 141 -21.44 -10.02 -8.81
N GLU A 142 -20.81 -10.40 -7.70
CA GLU A 142 -20.92 -11.73 -7.10
C GLU A 142 -21.52 -11.65 -5.70
N ASP A 143 -22.33 -12.64 -5.33
CA ASP A 143 -22.83 -12.80 -3.97
C ASP A 143 -21.82 -13.60 -3.15
N ILE A 144 -20.92 -12.87 -2.50
CA ILE A 144 -19.82 -13.43 -1.70
C ILE A 144 -20.35 -14.27 -0.54
N ASP A 145 -21.48 -13.88 0.06
CA ASP A 145 -22.04 -14.55 1.24
C ASP A 145 -22.76 -15.85 0.86
N ALA A 146 -23.34 -15.92 -0.34
CA ALA A 146 -23.87 -17.16 -0.90
C ALA A 146 -22.76 -18.17 -1.28
N GLY A 147 -21.58 -17.69 -1.67
CA GLY A 147 -20.42 -18.52 -2.02
C GLY A 147 -20.64 -19.43 -3.24
N GLY A 148 -19.71 -20.36 -3.46
CA GLY A 148 -19.79 -21.33 -4.56
C GLY A 148 -19.92 -20.69 -5.93
N ASP A 149 -20.88 -21.16 -6.74
CA ASP A 149 -21.13 -20.64 -8.10
C ASP A 149 -21.65 -19.19 -8.11
N SER A 150 -22.18 -18.70 -6.98
CA SER A 150 -22.59 -17.30 -6.83
C SER A 150 -21.41 -16.35 -6.61
N SER A 151 -20.24 -16.89 -6.24
CA SER A 151 -18.98 -16.14 -6.16
C SER A 151 -17.77 -16.98 -6.58
N PRO A 152 -17.63 -17.28 -7.88
CA PRO A 152 -16.51 -18.08 -8.38
C PRO A 152 -15.16 -17.41 -8.13
N SER A 153 -15.09 -16.08 -8.06
CA SER A 153 -13.86 -15.35 -7.77
C SER A 153 -13.37 -15.67 -6.35
N THR A 154 -14.25 -15.63 -5.35
CA THR A 154 -13.88 -15.91 -3.95
C THR A 154 -13.69 -17.40 -3.68
N ALA A 155 -14.45 -18.27 -4.35
CA ALA A 155 -14.25 -19.71 -4.30
C ALA A 155 -12.85 -20.12 -4.77
N MET A 156 -12.39 -19.55 -5.90
CA MET A 156 -11.04 -19.76 -6.40
C MET A 156 -9.98 -19.31 -5.39
N LEU A 157 -10.13 -18.10 -4.82
CA LEU A 157 -9.19 -17.54 -3.85
C LEU A 157 -9.07 -18.41 -2.58
N SER A 158 -10.20 -18.90 -2.07
CA SER A 158 -10.25 -19.82 -0.92
C SER A 158 -9.54 -21.15 -1.23
N GLU A 159 -9.80 -21.75 -2.39
CA GLU A 159 -9.18 -23.01 -2.80
C GLU A 159 -7.66 -22.87 -2.91
N VAL A 160 -7.19 -21.84 -3.63
CA VAL A 160 -5.76 -21.64 -3.90
C VAL A 160 -4.99 -21.24 -2.64
N SER A 161 -5.57 -20.41 -1.76
CA SER A 161 -4.90 -20.02 -0.50
C SER A 161 -4.68 -21.25 0.40
N LYS A 162 -5.67 -22.14 0.51
CA LYS A 162 -5.58 -23.40 1.26
C LYS A 162 -4.55 -24.36 0.66
N ARG A 163 -4.61 -24.57 -0.65
CA ARG A 163 -3.73 -25.52 -1.34
C ARG A 163 -2.27 -25.10 -1.25
N LEU A 164 -2.00 -23.80 -1.44
CA LEU A 164 -0.64 -23.25 -1.42
C LEU A 164 -0.16 -22.88 -0.01
N LYS A 165 -1.06 -22.85 0.99
CA LYS A 165 -0.81 -22.45 2.38
C LYS A 165 -0.22 -21.05 2.46
N ILE A 166 -0.87 -20.10 1.81
CA ILE A 166 -0.49 -18.67 1.80
C ILE A 166 -1.68 -17.79 2.20
N THR A 167 -1.40 -16.60 2.71
CA THR A 167 -2.43 -15.57 2.87
C THR A 167 -2.64 -14.84 1.54
N ILE A 168 -3.89 -14.56 1.19
CA ILE A 168 -4.23 -13.81 -0.03
C ILE A 168 -5.09 -12.61 0.34
N ILE A 169 -4.61 -11.42 -0.02
CA ILE A 169 -5.44 -10.22 -0.12
C ILE A 169 -6.00 -10.21 -1.54
N GLY A 170 -7.26 -10.63 -1.65
CA GLY A 170 -7.93 -10.97 -2.90
C GLY A 170 -8.29 -9.77 -3.79
N GLY A 171 -7.51 -8.69 -3.73
CA GLY A 171 -7.76 -7.49 -4.53
C GLY A 171 -9.14 -6.95 -4.22
N SER A 172 -9.89 -6.51 -5.22
CA SER A 172 -11.34 -6.36 -5.04
C SER A 172 -12.14 -6.87 -6.22
N ILE A 173 -13.42 -7.14 -5.96
CA ILE A 173 -14.44 -7.48 -6.96
C ILE A 173 -15.72 -6.67 -6.69
N PRO A 174 -16.62 -6.50 -7.69
CA PRO A 174 -17.95 -6.02 -7.42
C PRO A 174 -18.72 -7.08 -6.60
N GLU A 175 -19.20 -6.71 -5.43
CA GLU A 175 -20.02 -7.56 -4.56
C GLU A 175 -21.47 -7.15 -4.69
N LYS A 176 -22.38 -8.13 -4.75
CA LYS A 176 -23.81 -7.93 -4.56
C LYS A 176 -24.21 -8.37 -3.16
N PHE A 177 -24.94 -7.52 -2.45
CA PHE A 177 -25.55 -7.85 -1.16
C PHE A 177 -26.95 -7.24 -1.08
N GLY A 178 -27.97 -8.09 -1.20
CA GLY A 178 -29.34 -7.64 -1.44
C GLY A 178 -29.42 -6.83 -2.74
N ASP A 179 -29.98 -5.62 -2.64
CA ASP A 179 -30.13 -4.68 -3.77
C ASP A 179 -28.94 -3.71 -3.92
N ARG A 180 -27.90 -3.86 -3.08
CA ARG A 180 -26.74 -2.97 -3.07
C ARG A 180 -25.53 -3.64 -3.71
N LEU A 181 -24.71 -2.82 -4.34
CA LEU A 181 -23.43 -3.21 -4.90
C LEU A 181 -22.29 -2.55 -4.12
N TYR A 182 -21.17 -3.24 -3.97
CA TYR A 182 -19.99 -2.75 -3.26
C TYR A 182 -18.71 -3.05 -4.05
N ASN A 183 -17.66 -2.27 -3.82
CA ASN A 183 -16.29 -2.62 -4.24
C ASN A 183 -15.62 -3.31 -3.05
N THR A 184 -15.38 -4.61 -3.15
CA THR A 184 -15.11 -5.44 -1.97
C THR A 184 -13.83 -6.25 -2.10
N CYS A 185 -12.95 -6.09 -1.11
CA CYS A 185 -11.73 -6.86 -0.93
C CYS A 185 -11.94 -7.97 0.10
N CYS A 186 -11.69 -9.22 -0.29
CA CYS A 186 -11.71 -10.37 0.60
C CYS A 186 -10.29 -10.79 1.00
N VAL A 187 -10.10 -11.17 2.26
CA VAL A 187 -8.82 -11.68 2.78
C VAL A 187 -8.99 -13.15 3.13
N PHE A 188 -8.16 -14.01 2.53
CA PHE A 188 -8.16 -15.45 2.77
C PHE A 188 -6.90 -15.87 3.53
N GLY A 189 -7.09 -16.67 4.58
CA GLY A 189 -6.00 -17.27 5.34
C GLY A 189 -5.37 -18.46 4.60
N SER A 190 -4.24 -18.96 5.12
CA SER A 190 -3.56 -20.14 4.59
C SER A 190 -4.35 -21.45 4.74
N ASP A 191 -5.46 -21.43 5.47
CA ASP A 191 -6.42 -22.51 5.65
C ASP A 191 -7.59 -22.48 4.65
N GLY A 192 -7.68 -21.43 3.82
CA GLY A 192 -8.79 -21.22 2.89
C GLY A 192 -9.94 -20.40 3.46
N GLU A 193 -9.90 -20.03 4.75
CA GLU A 193 -11.01 -19.32 5.36
C GLU A 193 -11.02 -17.85 4.99
N LEU A 194 -12.21 -17.30 4.75
CA LEU A 194 -12.43 -15.87 4.60
C LEU A 194 -12.24 -15.18 5.97
N LYS A 195 -11.09 -14.54 6.18
CA LYS A 195 -10.72 -13.88 7.43
C LYS A 195 -11.32 -12.49 7.57
N ALA A 196 -11.51 -11.79 6.46
CA ALA A 196 -12.14 -10.46 6.45
C ALA A 196 -12.74 -10.10 5.08
N LYS A 197 -13.73 -9.20 5.12
CA LYS A 197 -14.34 -8.54 3.97
C LYS A 197 -14.26 -7.03 4.19
N HIS A 198 -13.62 -6.31 3.27
CA HIS A 198 -13.49 -4.85 3.29
C HIS A 198 -14.25 -4.27 2.11
N ARG A 199 -15.33 -3.54 2.39
CA ARG A 199 -16.04 -2.74 1.39
C ARG A 199 -15.39 -1.36 1.36
N LYS A 200 -15.03 -0.88 0.17
CA LYS A 200 -14.39 0.43 -0.06
C LYS A 200 -15.18 1.53 0.65
N ILE A 201 -14.53 2.25 1.55
CA ILE A 201 -15.20 3.25 2.40
C ILE A 201 -15.38 4.56 1.62
N HIS A 202 -14.34 4.98 0.92
CA HIS A 202 -14.36 6.22 0.16
C HIS A 202 -14.53 5.93 -1.33
N LEU A 203 -15.74 6.16 -1.84
CA LEU A 203 -16.04 5.96 -3.26
C LEU A 203 -15.31 7.00 -4.14
N PHE A 204 -14.89 6.57 -5.32
CA PHE A 204 -14.15 7.39 -6.26
C PHE A 204 -15.08 8.32 -7.07
N ASP A 205 -15.46 9.42 -6.44
CA ASP A 205 -16.25 10.49 -7.04
C ASP A 205 -15.35 11.69 -7.36
N ILE A 206 -14.94 11.81 -8.61
CA ILE A 206 -14.12 12.92 -9.09
C ILE A 206 -14.66 13.53 -10.37
N ASP A 207 -14.42 14.83 -10.52
CA ASP A 207 -14.62 15.56 -11.75
C ASP A 207 -13.43 16.50 -11.97
N ILE A 208 -12.55 16.11 -12.88
CA ILE A 208 -11.38 16.90 -13.30
C ILE A 208 -11.67 17.39 -14.72
N PRO A 209 -12.09 18.66 -14.89
CA PRO A 209 -12.52 19.20 -16.18
C PRO A 209 -11.52 18.93 -17.30
N GLY A 210 -12.01 18.36 -18.40
CA GLY A 210 -11.22 18.04 -19.59
C GLY A 210 -10.23 16.88 -19.43
N LYS A 211 -10.24 16.15 -18.31
CA LYS A 211 -9.34 15.01 -18.06
C LYS A 211 -10.08 13.74 -17.70
N ILE A 212 -10.81 13.72 -16.59
CA ILE A 212 -11.53 12.54 -16.12
C ILE A 212 -12.69 12.92 -15.22
N THR A 213 -13.85 12.31 -15.48
CA THR A 213 -15.02 12.36 -14.60
C THR A 213 -15.42 10.92 -14.32
N PHE A 214 -15.48 10.54 -13.06
CA PHE A 214 -15.94 9.22 -12.62
C PHE A 214 -16.71 9.38 -11.32
N MET A 215 -17.89 8.77 -11.24
CA MET A 215 -18.75 8.81 -10.06
C MET A 215 -19.10 7.37 -9.71
N GLU A 216 -18.26 6.73 -8.88
CA GLU A 216 -18.44 5.35 -8.43
C GLU A 216 -19.74 5.21 -7.62
N SER A 217 -20.15 6.26 -6.91
CA SER A 217 -21.39 6.32 -6.12
C SER A 217 -22.69 6.25 -6.93
N LYS A 218 -22.64 6.39 -8.26
CA LYS A 218 -23.81 6.17 -9.11
C LYS A 218 -24.29 4.72 -9.10
N THR A 219 -23.38 3.79 -8.82
CA THR A 219 -23.65 2.35 -8.90
C THR A 219 -23.27 1.62 -7.61
N LEU A 220 -22.17 2.00 -6.96
CA LEU A 220 -21.67 1.34 -5.76
C LEU A 220 -22.08 2.06 -4.47
N THR A 221 -22.19 1.30 -3.41
CA THR A 221 -22.44 1.75 -2.04
C THR A 221 -21.14 1.76 -1.26
N ALA A 222 -20.95 2.78 -0.43
CA ALA A 222 -19.79 2.87 0.46
C ALA A 222 -19.83 1.80 1.55
N GLY A 223 -18.66 1.29 1.92
CA GLY A 223 -18.46 0.52 3.15
C GLY A 223 -18.56 1.40 4.38
N GLU A 224 -18.89 0.78 5.52
CA GLU A 224 -19.19 1.50 6.76
C GLU A 224 -18.15 1.24 7.86
N THR A 225 -17.17 0.35 7.62
CA THR A 225 -16.25 -0.12 8.65
C THR A 225 -14.80 -0.19 8.15
N PRO A 226 -13.84 0.41 8.90
CA PRO A 226 -12.42 0.13 8.73
C PRO A 226 -12.12 -1.36 8.94
N THR A 227 -11.26 -1.93 8.10
CA THR A 227 -10.95 -3.38 8.16
C THR A 227 -9.49 -3.60 8.55
N ILE A 228 -9.31 -4.25 9.70
CA ILE A 228 -8.02 -4.68 10.23
C ILE A 228 -8.17 -6.16 10.56
N VAL A 229 -7.26 -6.99 10.05
CA VAL A 229 -7.37 -8.45 10.14
C VAL A 229 -6.05 -9.04 10.61
N ASP A 230 -6.13 -9.97 11.55
CA ASP A 230 -4.99 -10.81 11.92
C ASP A 230 -4.88 -11.98 10.95
N THR A 231 -3.69 -12.18 10.41
CA THR A 231 -3.40 -13.23 9.42
C THR A 231 -2.14 -14.00 9.82
N ASP A 232 -1.84 -15.07 9.08
CA ASP A 232 -0.63 -15.88 9.28
C ASP A 232 0.68 -15.10 9.04
N VAL A 233 0.59 -13.93 8.42
CA VAL A 233 1.74 -13.04 8.15
C VAL A 233 1.69 -11.74 8.96
N GLY A 234 0.79 -11.64 9.94
CA GLY A 234 0.65 -10.48 10.82
C GLY A 234 -0.67 -9.71 10.63
N ARG A 235 -0.80 -8.62 11.39
CA ARG A 235 -1.96 -7.73 11.35
C ARG A 235 -1.90 -6.77 10.17
N ILE A 236 -2.93 -6.80 9.32
CA ILE A 236 -3.00 -6.03 8.06
C ILE A 236 -4.20 -5.08 8.11
N GLY A 237 -3.99 -3.81 7.75
CA GLY A 237 -5.06 -2.86 7.45
C GLY A 237 -5.39 -2.85 5.95
N ILE A 238 -6.67 -2.89 5.59
CA ILE A 238 -7.11 -2.96 4.19
C ILE A 238 -7.80 -1.65 3.81
N GLY A 239 -7.40 -1.08 2.67
CA GLY A 239 -8.15 -0.02 1.99
C GLY A 239 -8.23 -0.34 0.51
N ILE A 240 -9.12 0.30 -0.24
CA ILE A 240 -9.18 0.14 -1.69
C ILE A 240 -8.99 1.50 -2.36
N CYS A 241 -7.96 1.60 -3.18
CA CYS A 241 -7.71 2.71 -4.11
C CYS A 241 -7.83 4.10 -3.48
N TYR A 242 -9.01 4.73 -3.63
CA TYR A 242 -9.29 6.06 -3.15
C TYR A 242 -9.17 6.21 -1.62
N ASP A 243 -9.35 5.13 -0.86
CA ASP A 243 -9.09 5.07 0.58
C ASP A 243 -7.67 5.55 0.95
N ILE A 244 -6.69 5.36 0.07
CA ILE A 244 -5.32 5.82 0.32
C ILE A 244 -5.23 7.34 0.46
N ARG A 245 -6.19 8.12 -0.05
CA ARG A 245 -6.19 9.59 0.07
C ARG A 245 -6.55 10.09 1.47
N PHE A 246 -7.18 9.26 2.29
CA PHE A 246 -7.69 9.61 3.61
C PHE A 246 -6.71 9.11 4.68
N GLN A 247 -5.83 10.01 5.12
CA GLN A 247 -4.75 9.66 6.05
C GLN A 247 -5.27 9.17 7.41
N GLU A 248 -6.45 9.62 7.82
CA GLU A 248 -7.12 9.27 9.08
C GLU A 248 -7.34 7.75 9.16
N LEU A 249 -7.69 7.12 8.04
CA LEU A 249 -7.90 5.68 7.96
C LEU A 249 -6.59 4.92 8.24
N ALA A 250 -5.49 5.35 7.62
CA ALA A 250 -4.16 4.76 7.87
C ALA A 250 -3.68 5.01 9.30
N MET A 251 -4.00 6.18 9.88
CA MET A 251 -3.69 6.48 11.27
C MET A 251 -4.48 5.58 12.23
N ILE A 252 -5.74 5.27 11.94
CA ILE A 252 -6.55 4.29 12.68
C ILE A 252 -5.93 2.90 12.58
N TYR A 253 -5.52 2.46 11.39
CA TYR A 253 -4.86 1.17 11.20
C TYR A 253 -3.55 1.06 11.99
N GLY A 254 -2.71 2.10 11.94
CA GLY A 254 -1.51 2.18 12.78
C GLY A 254 -1.82 2.20 14.28
N ALA A 255 -2.89 2.89 14.70
CA ALA A 255 -3.34 2.90 16.09
C ALA A 255 -3.92 1.56 16.56
N ARG A 256 -4.45 0.74 15.65
CA ARG A 256 -4.96 -0.62 15.94
C ARG A 256 -3.89 -1.72 15.79
N GLY A 257 -2.62 -1.34 15.62
CA GLY A 257 -1.49 -2.26 15.63
C GLY A 257 -1.26 -2.98 14.30
N ALA A 258 -1.65 -2.39 13.16
CA ALA A 258 -1.25 -2.93 11.87
C ALA A 258 0.29 -2.94 11.72
N HIS A 259 0.79 -3.89 10.93
CA HIS A 259 2.20 -3.96 10.49
C HIS A 259 2.33 -3.47 9.04
N LEU A 260 1.32 -3.81 8.24
CA LEU A 260 1.24 -3.59 6.80
C LEU A 260 -0.12 -3.00 6.46
N LEU A 261 -0.14 -2.06 5.52
CA LEU A 261 -1.35 -1.58 4.87
C LEU A 261 -1.37 -2.10 3.44
N CYS A 262 -2.47 -2.72 3.02
CA CYS A 262 -2.66 -3.17 1.65
C CYS A 262 -3.75 -2.34 0.97
N TYR A 263 -3.42 -1.82 -0.22
CA TYR A 263 -4.33 -1.05 -1.06
C TYR A 263 -4.36 -1.61 -2.49
N PRO A 264 -5.23 -2.59 -2.80
CA PRO A 264 -5.64 -2.82 -4.17
C PRO A 264 -6.15 -1.51 -4.77
N GLY A 265 -5.69 -1.10 -5.94
CA GLY A 265 -6.16 0.16 -6.53
C GLY A 265 -5.79 0.39 -7.98
N ALA A 266 -6.71 0.99 -8.72
CA ALA A 266 -6.53 1.39 -10.11
C ALA A 266 -6.53 2.92 -10.22
N PHE A 267 -5.38 3.58 -10.00
CA PHE A 267 -5.28 5.02 -10.32
C PHE A 267 -5.28 5.21 -11.84
N ASN A 268 -5.80 6.34 -12.32
CA ASN A 268 -5.82 6.67 -13.75
C ASN A 268 -4.58 7.45 -14.20
N MET A 269 -4.43 7.64 -15.51
CA MET A 269 -3.33 8.40 -16.13
C MET A 269 -3.23 9.88 -15.73
N THR A 270 -4.27 10.47 -15.13
CA THR A 270 -4.21 11.86 -14.62
C THR A 270 -3.66 11.92 -13.20
N THR A 271 -4.14 11.03 -12.33
CA THR A 271 -3.82 11.05 -10.90
C THR A 271 -2.65 10.16 -10.53
N GLY A 272 -2.42 9.08 -11.26
CA GLY A 272 -1.33 8.12 -11.07
C GLY A 272 0.06 8.78 -11.03
N PRO A 273 0.49 9.47 -12.11
CA PRO A 273 1.81 10.08 -12.20
C PRO A 273 2.15 11.06 -11.07
N LEU A 274 1.12 11.70 -10.50
CA LEU A 274 1.30 12.75 -9.48
C LEU A 274 1.15 12.21 -8.06
N HIS A 275 0.24 11.26 -7.85
CA HIS A 275 -0.24 10.92 -6.51
C HIS A 275 0.03 9.48 -6.10
N TRP A 276 0.18 8.53 -7.03
CA TRP A 276 0.29 7.11 -6.69
C TRP A 276 1.47 6.87 -5.76
N GLU A 277 2.70 7.24 -6.17
CA GLU A 277 3.89 7.04 -5.36
C GLU A 277 3.93 7.94 -4.11
N LEU A 278 3.49 9.19 -4.25
CA LEU A 278 3.48 10.14 -3.15
C LEU A 278 2.61 9.65 -1.99
N LEU A 279 1.40 9.18 -2.28
CA LEU A 279 0.45 8.78 -1.24
C LEU A 279 0.93 7.53 -0.50
N GLN A 280 1.40 6.50 -1.22
CA GLN A 280 1.93 5.29 -0.57
C GLN A 280 3.11 5.60 0.37
N ARG A 281 4.05 6.43 -0.08
CA ARG A 281 5.21 6.84 0.74
C ARG A 281 4.81 7.67 1.94
N ALA A 282 3.83 8.55 1.79
CA ALA A 282 3.27 9.31 2.92
C ALA A 282 2.62 8.37 3.95
N ARG A 283 1.77 7.42 3.52
CA ARG A 283 1.13 6.46 4.44
C ARG A 283 2.15 5.60 5.19
N ALA A 284 3.20 5.15 4.51
CA ALA A 284 4.27 4.36 5.12
C ALA A 284 5.06 5.19 6.15
N THR A 285 5.50 6.39 5.75
CA THR A 285 6.38 7.24 6.55
C THR A 285 5.68 7.78 7.81
N ASP A 286 4.47 8.30 7.67
CA ASP A 286 3.76 8.99 8.76
C ASP A 286 3.24 8.02 9.83
N ASN A 287 2.96 6.77 9.42
CA ASN A 287 2.47 5.72 10.31
C ASN A 287 3.53 4.72 10.74
N GLN A 288 4.73 4.77 10.13
CA GLN A 288 5.83 3.83 10.36
C GLN A 288 5.37 2.39 10.17
N LEU A 289 4.86 2.12 8.95
CA LEU A 289 4.28 0.86 8.48
C LEU A 289 4.82 0.50 7.11
N TYR A 290 4.76 -0.78 6.74
CA TYR A 290 4.84 -1.16 5.34
C TYR A 290 3.54 -0.76 4.62
N VAL A 291 3.64 -0.44 3.32
CA VAL A 291 2.48 -0.19 2.45
C VAL A 291 2.67 -0.97 1.16
N ALA A 292 1.69 -1.80 0.80
CA ALA A 292 1.65 -2.52 -0.47
C ALA A 292 0.46 -2.02 -1.30
N THR A 293 0.71 -1.67 -2.55
CA THR A 293 -0.31 -1.28 -3.53
C THR A 293 -0.27 -2.23 -4.72
N CYS A 294 -1.42 -2.65 -5.22
CA CYS A 294 -1.48 -3.51 -6.40
C CYS A 294 -2.52 -2.97 -7.38
N SER A 295 -2.08 -2.72 -8.61
CA SER A 295 -2.87 -2.13 -9.68
C SER A 295 -3.09 -3.12 -10.82
N PRO A 296 -4.19 -3.00 -11.58
CA PRO A 296 -4.27 -3.65 -12.87
C PRO A 296 -3.17 -3.13 -13.81
N ALA A 297 -2.75 -3.96 -14.76
CA ALA A 297 -1.89 -3.54 -15.86
C ALA A 297 -2.62 -2.49 -16.72
N ARG A 298 -1.86 -1.63 -17.37
CA ARG A 298 -2.38 -0.57 -18.21
C ARG A 298 -2.94 -1.15 -19.51
N ASP A 299 -4.23 -0.94 -19.75
CA ASP A 299 -4.86 -1.17 -21.04
C ASP A 299 -5.36 0.17 -21.64
N SER A 300 -4.80 0.53 -22.79
CA SER A 300 -5.18 1.75 -23.53
C SER A 300 -6.47 1.59 -24.33
N GLY A 301 -6.96 0.36 -24.52
CA GLY A 301 -8.26 0.06 -25.13
C GLY A 301 -9.42 0.03 -24.12
N ALA A 302 -9.12 0.00 -22.82
CA ALA A 302 -10.13 -0.01 -21.77
C ALA A 302 -10.78 1.37 -21.58
N GLY A 303 -12.07 1.37 -21.18
CA GLY A 303 -12.78 2.61 -20.84
C GLY A 303 -12.20 3.35 -19.63
N TYR A 304 -11.46 2.63 -18.76
CA TYR A 304 -10.69 3.18 -17.66
C TYR A 304 -9.23 2.71 -17.77
N THR A 305 -8.33 3.61 -18.16
CA THR A 305 -6.91 3.29 -18.31
C THR A 305 -6.17 3.41 -16.98
N ALA A 306 -5.80 2.25 -16.41
CA ALA A 306 -5.03 2.17 -15.17
C ALA A 306 -3.59 2.67 -15.34
N TRP A 307 -3.04 3.22 -14.25
CA TRP A 307 -1.67 3.70 -14.17
C TRP A 307 -0.67 2.53 -14.17
N GLY A 308 -0.97 1.44 -13.44
CA GLY A 308 -0.04 0.35 -13.16
C GLY A 308 0.81 0.64 -11.92
N HIS A 309 2.09 0.26 -11.96
CA HIS A 309 3.09 0.54 -10.93
C HIS A 309 2.74 0.00 -9.54
N SER A 310 2.26 -1.24 -9.46
CA SER A 310 2.14 -1.99 -8.20
C SER A 310 3.44 -1.91 -7.39
N THR A 311 3.37 -1.48 -6.13
CA THR A 311 4.56 -1.09 -5.35
C THR A 311 4.51 -1.62 -3.92
N LEU A 312 5.68 -2.04 -3.40
CA LEU A 312 5.93 -2.20 -1.97
C LEU A 312 6.79 -1.03 -1.46
N VAL A 313 6.31 -0.38 -0.39
CA VAL A 313 7.00 0.71 0.30
C VAL A 313 7.34 0.31 1.73
N GLY A 314 8.58 0.59 2.13
CA GLY A 314 9.08 0.32 3.48
C GLY A 314 8.79 1.42 4.50
N PRO A 315 9.04 1.17 5.80
CA PRO A 315 8.65 2.07 6.89
C PRO A 315 9.43 3.40 6.97
N PHE A 316 10.50 3.57 6.19
CA PHE A 316 11.20 4.85 6.03
C PHE A 316 10.67 5.66 4.83
N GLY A 317 9.67 5.13 4.10
CA GLY A 317 9.13 5.75 2.89
C GLY A 317 9.93 5.44 1.63
N GLU A 318 10.81 4.44 1.69
CA GLU A 318 11.60 3.91 0.59
C GLU A 318 10.75 2.97 -0.27
N VAL A 319 10.85 3.09 -1.60
CA VAL A 319 10.24 2.13 -2.53
C VAL A 319 11.16 0.91 -2.57
N LEU A 320 10.65 -0.23 -2.11
CA LEU A 320 11.41 -1.49 -2.03
C LEU A 320 11.34 -2.29 -3.33
N ALA A 321 10.16 -2.28 -3.98
CA ALA A 321 9.94 -2.89 -5.29
C ALA A 321 8.77 -2.20 -5.97
N THR A 322 8.83 -2.02 -7.29
CA THR A 322 7.74 -1.48 -8.11
C THR A 322 7.73 -2.16 -9.47
N THR A 323 6.54 -2.40 -10.02
CA THR A 323 6.38 -2.73 -11.44
C THR A 323 6.44 -1.45 -12.28
N GLU A 324 6.52 -1.65 -13.60
CA GLU A 324 6.14 -0.64 -14.59
C GLU A 324 4.62 -0.71 -14.85
N HIS A 325 4.16 -0.43 -16.07
CA HIS A 325 2.75 -0.36 -16.42
C HIS A 325 2.20 -1.63 -17.10
N GLU A 326 3.07 -2.53 -17.56
CA GLU A 326 2.68 -3.80 -18.17
C GLU A 326 2.36 -4.85 -17.10
N GLU A 327 1.73 -5.95 -17.51
CA GLU A 327 1.49 -7.09 -16.61
C GLU A 327 2.82 -7.64 -16.06
N ASP A 328 2.89 -7.80 -14.73
CA ASP A 328 4.09 -8.27 -14.05
C ASP A 328 3.76 -8.76 -12.62
N ILE A 329 4.66 -9.56 -12.05
CA ILE A 329 4.57 -10.06 -10.67
C ILE A 329 5.88 -9.75 -9.96
N ILE A 330 5.81 -8.87 -8.96
CA ILE A 330 6.97 -8.59 -8.10
C ILE A 330 6.93 -9.43 -6.83
N ILE A 331 8.10 -9.96 -6.44
CA ILE A 331 8.33 -10.66 -5.19
C ILE A 331 9.30 -9.83 -4.37
N ALA A 332 8.91 -9.42 -3.17
CA ALA A 332 9.72 -8.57 -2.31
C ALA A 332 9.66 -9.03 -0.85
N GLU A 333 10.75 -8.85 -0.11
CA GLU A 333 10.83 -9.22 1.30
C GLU A 333 10.20 -8.14 2.19
N ILE A 334 9.41 -8.58 3.17
CA ILE A 334 8.96 -7.81 4.32
C ILE A 334 9.73 -8.30 5.54
N ASP A 335 10.28 -7.38 6.33
CA ASP A 335 10.98 -7.65 7.58
C ASP A 335 10.42 -6.74 8.69
N TYR A 336 9.57 -7.28 9.55
CA TYR A 336 8.93 -6.49 10.60
C TYR A 336 9.90 -6.02 11.69
N SER A 337 11.12 -6.56 11.79
CA SER A 337 12.13 -6.00 12.71
C SER A 337 12.48 -4.54 12.34
N ILE A 338 12.32 -4.17 11.06
CA ILE A 338 12.53 -2.80 10.56
C ILE A 338 11.49 -1.82 11.14
N LEU A 339 10.27 -2.28 11.45
CA LEU A 339 9.26 -1.43 12.09
C LEU A 339 9.70 -0.98 13.49
N GLU A 340 10.26 -1.90 14.28
CA GLU A 340 10.76 -1.62 15.62
C GLU A 340 11.98 -0.69 15.57
N GLN A 341 12.91 -0.95 14.65
CA GLN A 341 14.05 -0.08 14.41
C GLN A 341 13.58 1.34 14.07
N ARG A 342 12.66 1.48 13.11
CA ARG A 342 12.12 2.77 12.68
C ARG A 342 11.47 3.55 13.83
N ARG A 343 10.65 2.88 14.64
CA ARG A 343 9.94 3.49 15.78
C ARG A 343 10.87 3.83 16.94
N THR A 344 11.96 3.09 17.11
CA THR A 344 13.00 3.42 18.10
C THR A 344 13.81 4.65 17.67
N SER A 345 14.25 4.70 16.41
CA SER A 345 15.04 5.82 15.89
C SER A 345 14.24 7.10 15.70
N LEU A 346 12.93 7.00 15.42
CA LEU A 346 12.04 8.15 15.26
C LEU A 346 10.73 7.92 16.03
N PRO A 347 10.69 8.19 17.35
CA PRO A 347 9.58 7.80 18.22
C PRO A 347 8.39 8.77 18.12
N LEU A 348 7.75 8.83 16.95
CA LEU A 348 6.63 9.76 16.66
C LEU A 348 5.51 9.64 17.71
N ASN A 349 5.19 8.43 18.16
CA ASN A 349 4.15 8.20 19.16
C ASN A 349 4.44 8.84 20.53
N LYS A 350 5.70 9.14 20.86
CA LYS A 350 6.08 9.83 22.10
C LYS A 350 6.03 11.36 21.98
N GLN A 351 5.83 11.87 20.77
CA GLN A 351 5.93 13.29 20.43
C GLN A 351 4.62 13.90 19.94
N ARG A 352 3.56 13.09 19.79
CA ARG A 352 2.22 13.58 19.43
C ARG A 352 1.73 14.55 20.51
N ARG A 353 0.99 15.58 20.08
CA ARG A 353 0.44 16.65 20.93
C ARG A 353 -1.00 16.37 21.29
N GLY A 354 -1.24 15.36 22.13
CA GLY A 354 -2.59 14.99 22.58
C GLY A 354 -3.31 16.09 23.37
N ASP A 355 -2.54 17.06 23.85
CA ASP A 355 -3.00 18.32 24.44
C ASP A 355 -3.57 19.31 23.43
N LEU A 356 -3.23 19.18 22.14
CA LEU A 356 -3.68 20.07 21.07
C LEU A 356 -4.62 19.42 20.06
N TYR A 357 -4.40 18.14 19.76
CA TYR A 357 -5.20 17.42 18.77
C TYR A 357 -5.34 15.94 19.13
N GLN A 358 -6.43 15.34 18.68
CA GLN A 358 -6.72 13.93 18.90
C GLN A 358 -7.26 13.29 17.63
N LEU A 359 -6.82 12.06 17.35
CA LEU A 359 -7.48 11.17 16.40
C LEU A 359 -8.53 10.35 17.15
N VAL A 360 -9.80 10.47 16.76
CA VAL A 360 -10.91 9.73 17.39
C VAL A 360 -11.36 8.58 16.50
N ASP A 361 -11.13 7.36 16.97
CA ASP A 361 -11.63 6.13 16.38
C ASP A 361 -13.05 5.85 16.93
N VAL A 362 -14.04 6.37 16.23
CA VAL A 362 -15.46 6.34 16.64
C VAL A 362 -15.98 4.90 16.78
N GLN A 363 -15.59 4.00 15.89
CA GLN A 363 -16.06 2.61 15.92
C GLN A 363 -15.55 1.90 17.17
N ARG A 364 -14.25 1.99 17.47
CA ARG A 364 -13.68 1.34 18.66
C ARG A 364 -14.13 2.01 19.95
N LEU A 365 -14.38 3.32 19.94
CA LEU A 365 -14.91 4.04 21.10
C LEU A 365 -16.30 3.53 21.51
N ASN A 366 -17.12 3.18 20.52
CA ASN A 366 -18.50 2.72 20.72
C ASN A 366 -18.62 1.19 20.88
N SER A 367 -17.55 0.45 20.60
CA SER A 367 -17.48 -1.00 20.81
C SER A 367 -17.13 -1.28 22.28
N LYS A 368 -18.13 -1.21 23.17
CA LYS A 368 -18.00 -1.65 24.57
C LYS A 368 -18.54 -3.05 24.77
#